data_AF-A0A1M6SXK6-F1
#
_entry.id   AF-A0A1M6SXK6-F1
#
_cell.length_a   1.000
_cell.length_b   1.000
_cell.length_c   1.000
_cell.angle_alpha   90.00
_cell.angle_beta   90.00
_cell.angle_gamma   90.00
#
_symmetry.space_group_name_H-M   'P 1'
#
loop_
_entity.id
_entity.type
_entity.pdbx_description
1 polymer ?
#
loop_
_entity_poly.entity_id
_entity_poly.type
_entity_poly.pdbx_seq_one_letter_code
_entity_poly.pdbx_strand_id
1 'polypeptide(L)'
;MTDDPGSPIDLDELVEFDPGRAPGAGGGGGNGGGNGSGAPHARGDGAEQVTAAASAGEDSAGQDGAEGVDDRADDPADDPADDLADDLADDAALESALEALLLVVDEPADEETLAAALEQPTTRVATALRRMSQAYTDAGRGFDLRRSGGGWRFYTRDVHAPYVEKLLLGGQRAKLTRAALETLAVVAYRQPVTRARVSAVRGVNCDGVLRTLLTRGLIEEAGVDPSTQGTLFRTTELFLERLGLSSLDELPPIAPLLPDVDAIDEL
;
A
#
# COMPACT_ATOMS: atom_id res chain seq x y z
N MET A 1 23.45 -28.85 47.02
CA MET A 1 23.87 -27.68 46.24
C MET A 1 24.40 -28.23 44.93
N THR A 2 23.45 -28.59 44.06
CA THR A 2 23.66 -29.14 42.71
C THR A 2 23.16 -28.05 41.79
N ASP A 3 24.07 -27.41 41.07
CA ASP A 3 23.76 -26.49 39.99
C ASP A 3 23.55 -27.30 38.70
N ASP A 4 22.43 -27.03 38.05
CA ASP A 4 21.91 -27.67 36.84
C ASP A 4 22.14 -26.72 35.65
N PRO A 5 22.95 -27.07 34.63
CA PRO A 5 23.10 -26.24 33.46
C PRO A 5 22.31 -26.83 32.29
N GLY A 6 21.09 -26.35 32.06
CA GLY A 6 20.34 -26.77 30.88
C GLY A 6 18.86 -26.44 30.87
N SER A 7 18.48 -25.18 31.11
CA SER A 7 17.17 -24.73 30.62
C SER A 7 17.29 -24.32 29.15
N PRO A 8 16.53 -24.91 28.23
CA PRO A 8 16.49 -24.46 26.84
C PRO A 8 15.91 -23.03 26.79
N ILE A 9 16.47 -22.19 25.92
CA ILE A 9 15.89 -20.88 25.62
C ILE A 9 14.53 -21.13 24.98
N ASP A 10 13.46 -20.74 25.67
CA ASP A 10 12.10 -20.90 25.20
C ASP A 10 11.81 -19.82 24.14
N LEU A 11 11.93 -20.20 22.86
CA LEU A 11 11.73 -19.30 21.72
C LEU A 11 10.30 -18.76 21.62
N ASP A 12 9.36 -19.32 22.40
CA ASP A 12 7.99 -18.81 22.52
C ASP A 12 7.89 -17.56 23.42
N GLU A 13 8.92 -17.20 24.20
CA GLU A 13 8.89 -16.04 25.10
C GLU A 13 9.38 -14.73 24.44
N LEU A 14 9.88 -14.77 23.19
CA LEU A 14 10.24 -13.59 22.39
C LEU A 14 9.02 -12.79 21.87
N VAL A 15 7.85 -13.01 22.44
CA VAL A 15 6.55 -12.70 21.84
C VAL A 15 5.81 -11.54 22.48
N GLU A 16 6.14 -11.12 23.70
CA GLU A 16 5.41 -10.04 24.35
C GLU A 16 6.36 -8.98 24.89
N PHE A 17 6.79 -8.07 24.01
CA PHE A 17 7.24 -6.77 24.47
C PHE A 17 6.41 -5.67 23.79
N ASP A 18 5.54 -5.05 24.60
CA ASP A 18 4.80 -3.84 24.28
C ASP A 18 5.70 -2.62 24.53
N PRO A 19 6.22 -1.94 23.49
CA PRO A 19 7.04 -0.74 23.68
C PRO A 19 6.23 0.47 24.17
N GLY A 20 4.90 0.34 24.35
CA GLY A 20 4.01 1.40 24.81
C GLY A 20 3.94 1.61 26.33
N ARG A 21 4.57 0.75 27.16
CA ARG A 21 4.55 0.96 28.62
C ARG A 21 5.62 1.97 29.04
N ALA A 22 5.27 3.25 28.95
CA ALA A 22 6.06 4.35 29.50
C ALA A 22 6.25 4.19 31.04
N PRO A 23 7.43 4.54 31.59
CA PRO A 23 7.65 4.54 33.03
C PRO A 23 6.88 5.70 33.68
N GLY A 24 6.25 5.40 34.81
CA GLY A 24 5.34 6.31 35.51
C GLY A 24 6.00 7.63 35.93
N ALA A 25 5.32 8.72 35.61
CA ALA A 25 5.48 10.02 36.26
C ALA A 25 4.27 10.26 37.15
N GLY A 26 4.50 10.30 38.46
CA GLY A 26 3.51 10.72 39.44
C GLY A 26 3.38 12.24 39.53
N GLY A 27 2.19 12.70 39.91
CA GLY A 27 2.03 13.84 40.81
C GLY A 27 1.35 15.11 40.27
N GLY A 28 0.09 15.30 40.68
CA GLY A 28 -0.60 16.61 40.84
C GLY A 28 -1.31 17.13 39.60
N GLY A 29 -2.57 17.57 39.59
CA GLY A 29 -3.55 17.89 40.63
C GLY A 29 -4.45 19.02 40.11
N GLY A 30 -5.78 18.91 40.25
CA GLY A 30 -6.68 20.07 40.33
C GLY A 30 -7.51 20.49 39.11
N ASN A 31 -8.70 19.90 39.00
CA ASN A 31 -10.04 20.56 39.02
C ASN A 31 -10.45 21.65 38.00
N GLY A 32 -11.58 21.42 37.31
CA GLY A 32 -12.70 22.39 37.33
C GLY A 32 -13.45 22.72 36.01
N GLY A 33 -14.67 22.17 35.85
CA GLY A 33 -15.85 22.76 35.16
C GLY A 33 -15.84 22.88 33.62
N GLY A 34 -16.90 22.66 32.85
CA GLY A 34 -18.33 22.50 33.12
C GLY A 34 -19.14 23.17 31.98
N ASN A 35 -20.16 22.46 31.47
CA ASN A 35 -21.25 22.86 30.54
C ASN A 35 -20.88 23.18 29.08
N GLY A 36 -21.66 22.83 28.05
CA GLY A 36 -23.03 22.29 27.99
C GLY A 36 -23.81 22.98 26.85
N SER A 37 -24.80 22.26 26.29
CA SER A 37 -25.82 22.72 25.30
C SER A 37 -25.38 22.72 23.83
N GLY A 38 -26.12 22.20 22.85
CA GLY A 38 -27.47 21.63 22.81
C GLY A 38 -27.84 21.32 21.35
N ALA A 39 -28.62 20.26 21.13
CA ALA A 39 -29.35 19.98 19.87
C ALA A 39 -30.64 20.85 19.80
N PRO A 40 -31.66 20.66 18.90
CA PRO A 40 -31.87 19.67 17.82
C PRO A 40 -32.69 20.20 16.57
N HIS A 41 -33.20 19.24 15.75
CA HIS A 41 -34.38 19.27 14.84
C HIS A 41 -34.19 19.72 13.36
N ALA A 42 -34.88 19.21 12.31
CA ALA A 42 -35.78 18.06 12.07
C ALA A 42 -36.29 18.06 10.59
N ARG A 43 -36.81 16.90 10.12
CA ARG A 43 -37.82 16.66 9.02
C ARG A 43 -37.36 16.87 7.56
N GLY A 44 -37.84 16.18 6.52
CA GLY A 44 -38.89 15.15 6.25
C GLY A 44 -38.81 14.84 4.73
N ASP A 45 -39.04 13.61 4.23
CA ASP A 45 -40.33 12.95 3.90
C ASP A 45 -40.69 13.02 2.38
N GLY A 46 -41.22 11.92 1.82
CA GLY A 46 -41.87 11.81 0.48
C GLY A 46 -40.99 11.27 -0.68
N ALA A 47 -41.18 10.04 -1.18
CA ALA A 47 -42.17 9.59 -2.20
C ALA A 47 -41.77 10.05 -3.64
N GLU A 48 -41.80 9.29 -4.73
CA GLU A 48 -42.72 8.25 -5.20
C GLU A 48 -42.14 7.58 -6.48
N GLN A 49 -42.60 6.36 -6.80
CA GLN A 49 -42.28 5.59 -8.01
C GLN A 49 -43.34 5.83 -9.11
N VAL A 50 -42.97 5.84 -10.40
CA VAL A 50 -43.83 5.50 -11.58
C VAL A 50 -42.89 5.14 -12.77
N THR A 51 -42.58 3.87 -13.08
CA THR A 51 -43.20 2.90 -14.01
C THR A 51 -43.28 3.24 -15.52
N ALA A 52 -42.79 2.28 -16.33
CA ALA A 52 -43.31 1.80 -17.64
C ALA A 52 -43.23 2.75 -18.86
N ALA A 53 -43.09 2.35 -20.12
CA ALA A 53 -42.92 1.10 -20.89
C ALA A 53 -42.52 1.56 -22.32
N ALA A 54 -41.51 0.96 -22.97
CA ALA A 54 -41.64 -0.06 -24.03
C ALA A 54 -42.72 0.14 -25.11
N SER A 55 -42.28 0.33 -26.37
CA SER A 55 -42.84 -0.29 -27.60
C SER A 55 -41.95 0.09 -28.80
N ALA A 56 -41.25 -0.86 -29.42
CA ALA A 56 -41.67 -1.62 -30.62
C ALA A 56 -41.59 -0.77 -31.90
N GLY A 57 -40.67 -1.09 -32.83
CA GLY A 57 -40.92 -1.96 -34.00
C GLY A 57 -41.24 -1.03 -35.19
N GLU A 58 -40.61 -1.12 -36.36
CA GLU A 58 -40.76 -2.21 -37.32
C GLU A 58 -39.73 -2.07 -38.46
N ASP A 59 -39.43 -3.24 -39.03
CA ASP A 59 -38.61 -3.50 -40.21
C ASP A 59 -39.17 -2.87 -41.51
N SER A 60 -38.28 -2.51 -42.44
CA SER A 60 -38.53 -2.73 -43.86
C SER A 60 -37.22 -2.90 -44.64
N ALA A 61 -37.10 -4.05 -45.31
CA ALA A 61 -35.98 -4.44 -46.12
C ALA A 61 -36.11 -3.97 -47.59
N GLY A 62 -34.98 -3.58 -48.17
CA GLY A 62 -34.54 -4.05 -49.49
C GLY A 62 -34.75 -3.14 -50.69
N GLN A 63 -33.65 -2.64 -51.27
CA GLN A 63 -33.39 -2.78 -52.71
C GLN A 63 -31.93 -2.50 -53.10
N ASP A 64 -31.39 -3.41 -53.91
CA ASP A 64 -30.06 -3.42 -54.52
C ASP A 64 -29.88 -2.33 -55.60
N GLY A 65 -28.65 -1.81 -55.74
CA GLY A 65 -28.25 -0.97 -56.87
C GLY A 65 -26.78 -0.56 -56.79
N ALA A 66 -26.03 -0.87 -57.85
CA ALA A 66 -24.57 -0.97 -57.93
C ALA A 66 -23.77 0.35 -58.08
N GLU A 67 -22.52 0.29 -57.58
CA GLU A 67 -21.25 0.90 -58.02
C GLU A 67 -21.15 2.41 -58.36
N GLY A 68 -20.33 3.10 -57.56
CA GLY A 68 -19.71 4.38 -57.89
C GLY A 68 -18.68 4.77 -56.83
N VAL A 69 -17.40 4.77 -57.20
CA VAL A 69 -16.23 5.14 -56.39
C VAL A 69 -16.34 6.58 -55.90
N ASP A 70 -16.24 6.82 -54.60
CA ASP A 70 -15.79 8.12 -54.07
C ASP A 70 -15.06 7.92 -52.73
N ASP A 71 -14.10 8.82 -52.50
CA ASP A 71 -13.06 8.87 -51.48
C ASP A 71 -13.34 8.12 -50.16
N ARG A 72 -12.48 7.14 -49.86
CA ARG A 72 -12.13 6.87 -48.45
C ARG A 72 -11.28 8.06 -47.99
N ALA A 73 -11.96 9.14 -47.64
CA ALA A 73 -11.42 10.12 -46.73
C ALA A 73 -11.01 9.32 -45.48
N ASP A 74 -9.70 9.34 -45.26
CA ASP A 74 -9.02 9.08 -44.01
C ASP A 74 -9.84 9.74 -42.90
N ASP A 75 -10.64 8.93 -42.19
CA ASP A 75 -11.31 9.35 -40.97
C ASP A 75 -10.18 9.47 -39.95
N PRO A 76 -9.72 10.70 -39.60
CA PRO A 76 -8.73 10.81 -38.55
C PRO A 76 -9.41 10.21 -37.33
N ALA A 77 -8.86 9.10 -36.83
CA ALA A 77 -9.37 8.44 -35.65
C ALA A 77 -9.75 9.52 -34.61
N ASP A 78 -11.03 9.60 -34.27
CA ASP A 78 -11.51 10.34 -33.10
C ASP A 78 -10.57 9.95 -31.96
N ASP A 79 -9.65 10.86 -31.63
CA ASP A 79 -8.83 10.67 -30.46
C ASP A 79 -9.81 10.80 -29.29
N PRO A 80 -10.04 9.76 -28.47
CA PRO A 80 -10.96 9.85 -27.34
C PRO A 80 -10.53 10.93 -26.33
N ALA A 81 -9.36 11.56 -26.51
CA ALA A 81 -8.94 12.75 -25.81
C ALA A 81 -9.72 14.02 -26.19
N ASP A 82 -10.13 14.21 -27.45
CA ASP A 82 -10.82 15.43 -27.91
C ASP A 82 -12.26 15.53 -27.35
N ASP A 83 -12.92 14.38 -27.15
CA ASP A 83 -14.26 14.33 -26.53
C ASP A 83 -14.26 14.71 -25.04
N LEU A 84 -13.13 14.57 -24.33
CA LEU A 84 -13.05 14.82 -22.89
C LEU A 84 -12.96 16.31 -22.53
N ALA A 85 -12.48 17.15 -23.46
CA ALA A 85 -12.27 18.58 -23.22
C ALA A 85 -13.59 19.37 -23.15
N ASP A 86 -14.60 18.99 -23.94
CA ASP A 86 -15.94 19.62 -23.95
C ASP A 86 -16.80 19.22 -22.73
N ASP A 87 -16.48 18.10 -22.07
CA ASP A 87 -17.23 17.57 -20.92
C ASP A 87 -16.90 18.26 -19.57
N LEU A 88 -15.80 19.03 -19.49
CA LEU A 88 -15.39 19.73 -18.26
C LEU A 88 -15.95 21.16 -18.16
N ALA A 89 -16.90 21.51 -19.01
CA ALA A 89 -17.62 22.78 -18.91
C ALA A 89 -18.38 22.90 -17.58
N ASP A 90 -18.90 21.80 -17.04
CA ASP A 90 -19.56 21.77 -15.73
C ASP A 90 -18.55 21.75 -14.58
N ASP A 91 -18.90 22.45 -13.50
CA ASP A 91 -18.05 22.59 -12.32
C ASP A 91 -17.90 21.28 -11.54
N ALA A 92 -18.91 20.42 -11.50
CA ALA A 92 -18.82 19.12 -10.83
C ALA A 92 -18.00 18.12 -11.66
N ALA A 93 -18.10 18.19 -13.00
CA ALA A 93 -17.25 17.42 -13.90
C ALA A 93 -15.77 17.81 -13.72
N LEU A 94 -15.48 19.12 -13.67
CA LEU A 94 -14.14 19.64 -13.39
C LEU A 94 -13.58 19.16 -12.04
N GLU A 95 -14.38 19.24 -10.97
CA GLU A 95 -13.95 18.77 -9.66
C GLU A 95 -13.68 17.26 -9.65
N SER A 96 -14.53 16.47 -10.31
CA SER A 96 -14.35 15.02 -10.42
C SER A 96 -13.06 14.66 -11.17
N ALA A 97 -12.73 15.40 -12.23
CA ALA A 97 -11.49 15.23 -12.96
C ALA A 97 -10.26 15.62 -12.11
N LEU A 98 -10.36 16.73 -11.34
CA LEU A 98 -9.31 17.15 -10.41
C LEU A 98 -9.10 16.11 -9.29
N GLU A 99 -10.16 15.50 -8.74
CA GLU A 99 -10.05 14.39 -7.78
C GLU A 99 -9.24 13.24 -8.36
N ALA A 100 -9.56 12.83 -9.60
CA ALA A 100 -8.88 11.72 -10.27
C ALA A 100 -7.40 12.01 -10.47
N LEU A 101 -7.04 13.21 -10.95
CA LEU A 101 -5.63 13.60 -11.11
C LEU A 101 -4.90 13.63 -9.76
N LEU A 102 -5.48 14.29 -8.75
CA LEU A 102 -4.85 14.43 -7.43
C LEU A 102 -4.73 13.11 -6.66
N LEU A 103 -5.50 12.08 -7.03
CA LEU A 103 -5.37 10.74 -6.47
C LEU A 103 -4.14 10.00 -6.99
N VAL A 104 -3.71 10.29 -8.22
CA VAL A 104 -2.62 9.58 -8.91
C VAL A 104 -1.26 10.24 -8.68
N VAL A 105 -1.20 11.55 -8.44
CA VAL A 105 0.07 12.28 -8.25
C VAL A 105 0.82 11.84 -7.00
N ASP A 106 2.10 11.55 -7.17
CA ASP A 106 3.03 11.15 -6.10
C ASP A 106 3.80 12.32 -5.50
N GLU A 107 3.75 13.51 -6.09
CA GLU A 107 4.25 14.80 -5.59
C GLU A 107 3.18 15.91 -5.61
N PRO A 108 3.32 17.03 -4.86
CA PRO A 108 2.36 18.15 -4.93
C PRO A 108 2.27 18.76 -6.34
N ALA A 109 1.08 18.80 -6.92
CA ALA A 109 0.86 19.30 -8.28
C ALA A 109 0.45 20.79 -8.27
N ASP A 110 1.15 21.64 -9.03
CA ASP A 110 0.79 23.05 -9.15
C ASP A 110 -0.45 23.28 -10.04
N GLU A 111 -1.04 24.47 -9.90
CA GLU A 111 -2.28 24.85 -10.59
C GLU A 111 -2.09 24.93 -12.11
N GLU A 112 -0.88 25.24 -12.58
CA GLU A 112 -0.54 25.38 -14.00
C GLU A 112 -0.49 24.02 -14.68
N THR A 113 0.13 23.03 -14.03
CA THR A 113 0.21 21.64 -14.47
C THR A 113 -1.17 20.99 -14.52
N LEU A 114 -1.99 21.17 -13.47
CA LEU A 114 -3.36 20.65 -13.43
C LEU A 114 -4.25 21.32 -14.49
N ALA A 115 -4.10 22.63 -14.70
CA ALA A 115 -4.81 23.37 -15.72
C ALA A 115 -4.45 22.92 -17.14
N ALA A 116 -3.16 22.69 -17.41
CA ALA A 116 -2.71 22.18 -18.70
C ALA A 116 -3.25 20.77 -18.99
N ALA A 117 -3.25 19.88 -17.99
CA ALA A 117 -3.74 18.51 -18.15
C ALA A 117 -5.26 18.42 -18.40
N LEU A 118 -6.03 19.41 -17.91
CA LEU A 118 -7.49 19.46 -18.06
C LEU A 118 -7.94 20.44 -19.16
N GLU A 119 -6.98 21.11 -19.81
CA GLU A 119 -7.23 22.15 -20.80
C GLU A 119 -8.16 23.27 -20.29
N GLN A 120 -8.06 23.60 -19.01
CA GLN A 120 -8.89 24.61 -18.34
C GLN A 120 -8.09 25.86 -17.96
N PRO A 121 -8.75 27.02 -17.80
CA PRO A 121 -8.07 28.21 -17.26
C PRO A 121 -7.53 27.98 -15.85
N THR A 122 -6.27 28.36 -15.59
CA THR A 122 -5.60 28.21 -14.28
C THR A 122 -6.40 28.86 -13.14
N THR A 123 -7.02 30.01 -13.39
CA THR A 123 -7.86 30.71 -12.40
C THR A 123 -9.11 29.93 -12.01
N ARG A 124 -9.68 29.17 -12.95
CA ARG A 124 -10.84 28.28 -12.74
C ARG A 124 -10.42 27.09 -11.88
N VAL A 125 -9.32 26.42 -12.25
CA VAL A 125 -8.75 25.30 -11.49
C VAL A 125 -8.39 25.72 -10.06
N ALA A 126 -7.72 26.85 -9.88
CA ALA A 126 -7.37 27.39 -8.57
C ALA A 126 -8.61 27.64 -7.69
N THR A 127 -9.71 28.08 -8.30
CA THR A 127 -10.97 28.33 -7.60
C THR A 127 -11.66 27.02 -7.22
N ALA A 128 -11.70 26.05 -8.12
CA ALA A 128 -12.22 24.70 -7.85
C ALA A 128 -11.44 24.02 -6.71
N LEU A 129 -10.11 24.03 -6.76
CA LEU A 129 -9.26 23.43 -5.71
C LEU A 129 -9.51 24.01 -4.32
N ARG A 130 -9.68 25.34 -4.22
CA ARG A 130 -10.05 26.00 -2.96
C ARG A 130 -11.45 25.59 -2.49
N ARG A 131 -12.43 25.51 -3.39
CA ARG A 131 -13.80 25.08 -3.09
C ARG A 131 -13.82 23.64 -2.59
N MET A 132 -13.14 22.73 -3.30
CA MET A 132 -12.99 21.31 -2.92
C MET A 132 -12.32 21.17 -1.54
N SER A 133 -11.21 21.88 -1.31
CA SER A 133 -10.49 21.87 -0.03
C SER A 133 -11.39 22.25 1.15
N GLN A 134 -12.19 23.32 0.98
CA GLN A 134 -13.16 23.74 1.99
C GLN A 134 -14.29 22.70 2.14
N ALA A 135 -14.84 22.18 1.04
CA ALA A 135 -15.93 21.21 1.06
C ALA A 135 -15.54 19.90 1.76
N TYR A 136 -14.34 19.36 1.54
CA TYR A 136 -13.87 18.17 2.27
C TYR A 136 -13.65 18.44 3.76
N THR A 137 -13.21 19.65 4.09
CA THR A 137 -13.02 20.09 5.47
C THR A 137 -14.36 20.18 6.19
N ASP A 138 -15.35 20.85 5.60
CA ASP A 138 -16.68 21.05 6.17
C ASP A 138 -17.47 19.74 6.27
N ALA A 139 -17.28 18.83 5.31
CA ALA A 139 -17.87 17.50 5.33
C ALA A 139 -17.20 16.55 6.36
N GLY A 140 -16.12 16.96 7.02
CA GLY A 140 -15.41 16.15 8.01
C GLY A 140 -14.81 14.87 7.41
N ARG A 141 -14.36 14.91 6.15
CA ARG A 141 -13.73 13.75 5.50
C ARG A 141 -12.41 13.39 6.20
N GLY A 142 -12.02 12.11 6.08
CA GLY A 142 -10.80 11.58 6.68
C GLY A 142 -9.50 11.99 6.00
N PHE A 143 -9.60 12.74 4.90
CA PHE A 143 -8.50 13.35 4.17
C PHE A 143 -8.74 14.85 4.01
N ASP A 144 -7.67 15.60 3.80
CA ASP A 144 -7.64 17.03 3.51
C ASP A 144 -6.93 17.26 2.18
N LEU A 145 -7.50 18.11 1.33
CA LEU A 145 -6.79 18.70 0.19
C LEU A 145 -6.05 19.94 0.67
N ARG A 146 -4.70 19.92 0.65
CA ARG A 146 -3.86 21.01 1.18
C ARG A 146 -2.93 21.54 0.10
N ARG A 147 -2.59 22.83 0.21
CA ARG A 147 -1.55 23.46 -0.60
C ARG A 147 -0.21 23.44 0.15
N SER A 148 0.81 22.81 -0.42
CA SER A 148 2.15 22.64 0.17
C SER A 148 3.22 22.74 -0.91
N GLY A 149 4.33 23.43 -0.64
CA GLY A 149 5.46 23.50 -1.57
C GLY A 149 5.16 24.14 -2.94
N GLY A 150 4.08 24.92 -3.05
CA GLY A 150 3.61 25.53 -4.30
C GLY A 150 2.48 24.76 -5.00
N GLY A 151 2.31 23.47 -4.69
CA GLY A 151 1.29 22.60 -5.29
C GLY A 151 0.22 22.12 -4.32
N TRP A 152 -0.70 21.31 -4.84
CA TRP A 152 -1.86 20.73 -4.17
C TRP A 152 -1.70 19.22 -4.04
N ARG A 153 -2.14 18.67 -2.89
CA ARG A 153 -2.13 17.23 -2.66
C ARG A 153 -3.14 16.83 -1.59
N PHE A 154 -3.64 15.60 -1.69
CA PHE A 154 -4.34 14.94 -0.60
C PHE A 154 -3.41 14.47 0.52
N TYR A 155 -3.86 14.68 1.75
CA TYR A 155 -3.24 14.21 2.98
C TYR A 155 -4.29 13.54 3.85
N THR A 156 -3.90 12.55 4.66
CA THR A 156 -4.79 12.04 5.72
C THR A 156 -4.94 13.10 6.81
N ARG A 157 -6.14 13.26 7.37
CA ARG A 157 -6.36 14.18 8.48
C ARG A 157 -5.67 13.66 9.75
N ASP A 158 -5.01 14.55 10.47
CA ASP A 158 -4.17 14.22 11.64
C ASP A 158 -4.93 13.47 12.74
N VAL A 159 -6.24 13.73 12.90
CA VAL A 159 -7.12 13.02 13.84
C VAL A 159 -7.20 11.51 13.59
N HIS A 160 -6.86 11.07 12.37
CA HIS A 160 -6.83 9.66 11.98
C HIS A 160 -5.42 9.05 11.99
N ALA A 161 -4.38 9.82 12.33
CA ALA A 161 -2.99 9.34 12.41
C ALA A 161 -2.85 8.02 13.21
N PRO A 162 -3.49 7.83 14.38
CA PRO A 162 -3.37 6.57 15.12
C PRO A 162 -3.83 5.32 14.34
N TYR A 163 -4.83 5.46 13.46
CA TYR A 163 -5.32 4.35 12.65
C TYR A 163 -4.39 4.04 11.47
N VAL A 164 -3.85 5.09 10.83
CA VAL A 164 -2.85 4.97 9.76
C VAL A 164 -1.59 4.30 10.31
N GLU A 165 -1.09 4.77 11.45
CA GLU A 165 0.03 4.16 12.16
C GLU A 165 -0.25 2.68 12.48
N LYS A 166 -1.43 2.34 13.00
CA LYS A 166 -1.78 0.95 13.30
C LYS A 166 -1.79 0.07 12.04
N LEU A 167 -2.24 0.58 10.89
CA LEU A 167 -2.22 -0.17 9.64
C LEU A 167 -0.78 -0.40 9.16
N LEU A 168 0.03 0.65 9.13
CA LEU A 168 1.42 0.60 8.68
C LEU A 168 2.29 -0.26 9.61
N LEU A 169 2.12 -0.10 10.92
CA LEU A 169 2.84 -0.87 11.94
C LEU A 169 2.26 -2.28 12.11
N GLY A 170 0.97 -2.48 11.85
CA GLY A 170 0.29 -3.78 11.92
C GLY A 170 0.79 -4.75 10.86
N GLY A 171 1.07 -4.27 9.64
CA GLY A 171 1.70 -5.05 8.58
C GLY A 171 3.13 -5.52 8.91
N GLN A 172 3.87 -4.72 9.68
CA GLN A 172 5.24 -5.03 10.12
C GLN A 172 5.30 -5.96 11.35
N ARG A 173 4.18 -6.22 12.03
CA ARG A 173 4.14 -6.94 13.33
C ARG A 173 3.55 -8.35 13.31
N ALA A 174 3.03 -8.86 12.19
CA ALA A 174 2.54 -10.24 12.17
C ALA A 174 3.71 -11.20 12.49
N LYS A 175 3.57 -12.07 13.50
CA LYS A 175 4.62 -13.06 13.83
C LYS A 175 5.06 -13.80 12.57
N LEU A 176 6.36 -14.06 12.43
CA LEU A 176 6.84 -14.92 11.37
C LEU A 176 6.16 -16.29 11.54
N THR A 177 5.64 -16.82 10.44
CA THR A 177 5.12 -18.19 10.46
C THR A 177 6.27 -19.16 10.70
N ARG A 178 5.97 -20.37 11.16
CA ARG A 178 6.97 -21.43 11.29
C ARG A 178 7.78 -21.65 10.01
N ALA A 179 7.10 -21.64 8.85
CA ALA A 179 7.76 -21.74 7.56
C ALA A 179 8.72 -20.57 7.29
N ALA A 180 8.40 -19.36 7.75
CA ALA A 180 9.27 -18.21 7.61
C ALA A 180 10.49 -18.26 8.55
N LEU A 181 10.31 -18.73 9.78
CA LEU A 181 11.40 -18.97 10.73
C LEU A 181 12.36 -20.06 10.23
N GLU A 182 11.82 -21.17 9.71
CA GLU A 182 12.61 -22.26 9.14
C GLU A 182 13.42 -21.77 7.91
N THR A 183 12.85 -20.93 7.04
CA THR A 183 13.59 -20.35 5.91
C THR A 183 14.63 -19.36 6.37
N LEU A 184 14.31 -18.51 7.35
CA LEU A 184 15.25 -17.54 7.91
C LEU A 184 16.45 -18.25 8.54
N ALA A 185 16.23 -19.36 9.24
CA ALA A 185 17.30 -20.19 9.78
C ALA A 185 18.21 -20.72 8.67
N VAL A 186 17.65 -21.24 7.57
CA VAL A 186 18.46 -21.69 6.42
C VAL A 186 19.35 -20.56 5.88
N VAL A 187 18.82 -19.34 5.76
CA VAL A 187 19.61 -18.18 5.32
C VAL A 187 20.71 -17.84 6.33
N ALA A 188 20.38 -17.73 7.62
CA ALA A 188 21.33 -17.36 8.67
C ALA A 188 22.54 -18.32 8.76
N TYR A 189 22.31 -19.63 8.62
CA TYR A 189 23.37 -20.63 8.73
C TYR A 189 24.09 -20.96 7.43
N ARG A 190 23.53 -20.61 6.26
CA ARG A 190 24.15 -20.91 4.95
C ARG A 190 24.47 -19.69 4.10
N GLN A 191 24.33 -18.49 4.64
CA GLN A 191 24.68 -17.28 3.90
C GLN A 191 26.16 -17.26 3.50
N PRO A 192 26.49 -16.67 2.33
CA PRO A 192 25.56 -16.16 1.32
C PRO A 192 24.91 -17.30 0.50
N VAL A 193 23.58 -17.28 0.37
CA VAL A 193 22.80 -18.38 -0.26
C VAL A 193 21.83 -17.90 -1.33
N THR A 194 21.64 -18.69 -2.39
CA THR A 194 20.68 -18.37 -3.46
C THR A 194 19.26 -18.86 -3.14
N ARG A 195 18.24 -18.21 -3.73
CA ARG A 195 16.83 -18.65 -3.66
C ARG A 195 16.62 -20.13 -4.01
N ALA A 196 17.34 -20.61 -5.03
CA ALA A 196 17.28 -22.00 -5.47
C ALA A 196 17.82 -22.96 -4.40
N ARG A 197 18.98 -22.65 -3.81
CA ARG A 197 19.57 -23.45 -2.72
C ARG A 197 18.68 -23.46 -1.47
N VAL A 198 18.07 -22.32 -1.10
CA VAL A 198 17.11 -22.25 0.01
C VAL A 198 15.91 -23.17 -0.24
N SER A 199 15.32 -23.11 -1.44
CA SER A 199 14.16 -23.95 -1.79
C SER A 199 14.53 -25.44 -1.83
N ALA A 200 15.73 -25.80 -2.28
CA ALA A 200 16.22 -27.17 -2.27
C ALA A 200 16.37 -27.72 -0.85
N VAL A 201 16.97 -26.96 0.07
CA VAL A 201 17.10 -27.34 1.49
C VAL A 201 15.74 -27.51 2.17
N ARG A 202 14.78 -26.63 1.84
CA ARG A 202 13.43 -26.66 2.42
C ARG A 202 12.52 -27.71 1.79
N GLY A 203 12.86 -28.23 0.61
CA GLY A 203 12.04 -29.17 -0.15
C GLY A 203 10.72 -28.58 -0.68
N VAL A 204 10.53 -27.25 -0.58
CA VAL A 204 9.30 -26.53 -0.96
C VAL A 204 9.63 -25.16 -1.55
N ASN A 205 8.70 -24.57 -2.30
CA ASN A 205 8.87 -23.22 -2.84
C ASN A 205 8.90 -22.17 -1.71
N CYS A 206 9.99 -21.41 -1.63
CA CYS A 206 10.23 -20.41 -0.59
C CYS A 206 10.08 -18.95 -1.06
N ASP A 207 9.62 -18.71 -2.30
CA ASP A 207 9.63 -17.37 -2.92
C ASP A 207 8.82 -16.32 -2.13
N GLY A 208 7.59 -16.68 -1.73
CA GLY A 208 6.74 -15.78 -0.94
C GLY A 208 7.30 -15.48 0.44
N VAL A 209 7.98 -16.46 1.04
CA VAL A 209 8.64 -16.32 2.34
C VAL A 209 9.86 -15.41 2.23
N LEU A 210 10.72 -15.62 1.23
CA LEU A 210 11.89 -14.79 0.99
C LEU A 210 11.51 -13.34 0.72
N ARG A 211 10.46 -13.10 -0.09
CA ARG A 211 9.90 -11.75 -0.28
C ARG A 211 9.48 -11.13 1.05
N THR A 212 8.77 -11.89 1.88
CA THR A 212 8.34 -11.41 3.21
C THR A 212 9.52 -11.08 4.11
N LEU A 213 10.57 -11.89 4.12
CA LEU A 213 11.78 -11.66 4.92
C LEU A 213 12.56 -10.42 4.44
N LEU A 214 12.65 -10.21 3.12
CA LEU A 214 13.24 -9.00 2.52
C LEU A 214 12.43 -7.74 2.88
N THR A 215 11.11 -7.76 2.71
CA THR A 215 10.24 -6.63 3.06
C THR A 215 10.30 -6.26 4.54
N ARG A 216 10.58 -7.25 5.40
CA ARG A 216 10.76 -7.05 6.85
C ARG A 216 12.18 -6.65 7.24
N GLY A 217 13.10 -6.57 6.27
CA GLY A 217 14.49 -6.20 6.50
C GLY A 217 15.27 -7.22 7.36
N LEU A 218 14.81 -8.46 7.46
CA LEU A 218 15.53 -9.52 8.20
C LEU A 218 16.63 -10.17 7.36
N ILE A 219 16.49 -10.07 6.04
CA ILE A 219 17.50 -10.49 5.06
C ILE A 219 17.65 -9.40 4.00
N GLU A 220 18.78 -9.38 3.31
CA GLU A 220 19.12 -8.47 2.22
C GLU A 220 19.87 -9.19 1.09
N GLU A 221 19.98 -8.54 -0.07
CA GLU A 221 20.73 -9.06 -1.21
C GLU A 221 22.24 -8.87 -1.03
N ALA A 222 22.99 -9.94 -1.24
CA ALA A 222 24.44 -10.04 -1.05
C ALA A 222 25.19 -10.20 -2.38
N GLY A 223 24.65 -9.63 -3.47
CA GLY A 223 25.20 -9.74 -4.81
C GLY A 223 24.68 -10.95 -5.59
N VAL A 224 25.48 -11.43 -6.55
CA VAL A 224 25.10 -12.47 -7.51
C VAL A 224 26.09 -13.63 -7.43
N ASP A 225 25.58 -14.86 -7.42
CA ASP A 225 26.41 -16.07 -7.47
C ASP A 225 27.14 -16.13 -8.83
N PRO A 226 28.48 -16.23 -8.84
CA PRO A 226 29.26 -16.20 -10.08
C PRO A 226 29.00 -17.41 -10.98
N SER A 227 28.58 -18.54 -10.41
CA SER A 227 28.33 -19.79 -11.14
C SER A 227 26.90 -19.88 -11.69
N THR A 228 25.90 -19.51 -10.89
CA THR A 228 24.49 -19.67 -11.27
C THR A 228 23.83 -18.37 -11.73
N GLN A 229 24.53 -17.23 -11.63
CA GLN A 229 23.98 -15.89 -11.88
C GLN A 229 22.71 -15.57 -11.05
N GLY A 230 22.54 -16.25 -9.91
CA GLY A 230 21.38 -16.07 -9.04
C GLY A 230 21.65 -15.09 -7.91
N THR A 231 20.66 -14.30 -7.50
CA THR A 231 20.75 -13.40 -6.35
C THR A 231 21.11 -14.18 -5.07
N LEU A 232 22.14 -13.69 -4.36
CA LEU A 232 22.55 -14.18 -3.05
C LEU A 232 21.83 -13.41 -1.96
N PHE A 233 21.50 -14.08 -0.86
CA PHE A 233 20.86 -13.49 0.31
C PHE A 233 21.71 -13.71 1.56
N ARG A 234 21.67 -12.72 2.47
CA ARG A 234 22.27 -12.77 3.81
C ARG A 234 21.35 -12.10 4.84
N THR A 235 21.55 -12.36 6.13
CA THR A 235 20.86 -11.67 7.22
C THR A 235 21.39 -10.25 7.41
N THR A 236 20.56 -9.39 8.00
CA THR A 236 20.88 -7.99 8.29
C THR A 236 21.26 -7.77 9.76
N GLU A 237 21.67 -6.56 10.12
CA GLU A 237 21.83 -6.14 11.52
C GLU A 237 20.51 -6.22 12.30
N LEU A 238 19.39 -5.91 11.66
CA LEU A 238 18.06 -6.01 12.27
C LEU A 238 17.75 -7.44 12.73
N PHE A 239 18.25 -8.46 12.03
CA PHE A 239 18.13 -9.85 12.48
C PHE A 239 18.88 -10.09 13.80
N LEU A 240 20.12 -9.61 13.92
CA LEU A 240 20.94 -9.76 15.13
C LEU A 240 20.31 -9.04 16.33
N GLU A 241 19.87 -7.80 16.12
CA GLU A 241 19.16 -7.01 17.13
C GLU A 241 17.91 -7.74 17.65
N ARG A 242 17.16 -8.41 16.76
CA ARG A 242 15.94 -9.15 17.10
C ARG A 242 16.20 -10.45 17.83
N LEU A 243 17.33 -11.10 17.57
CA LEU A 243 17.77 -12.30 18.31
C LEU A 243 18.52 -11.95 19.59
N GLY A 244 18.87 -10.68 19.81
CA GLY A 244 19.66 -10.26 20.97
C GLY A 244 21.12 -10.73 20.89
N LEU A 245 21.64 -10.93 19.68
CA LEU A 245 23.01 -11.38 19.43
C LEU A 245 23.89 -10.21 19.00
N SER A 246 25.17 -10.26 19.36
CA SER A 246 26.14 -9.24 18.94
C SER A 246 26.81 -9.58 17.60
N SER A 247 26.78 -10.85 17.20
CA SER A 247 27.33 -11.34 15.94
C SER A 247 26.72 -12.69 15.54
N LEU A 248 26.90 -13.09 14.28
CA LEU A 248 26.46 -14.39 13.78
C LEU A 248 27.24 -15.57 14.37
N ASP A 249 28.44 -15.33 14.92
CA ASP A 249 29.26 -16.37 15.55
C ASP A 249 28.65 -16.86 16.88
N GLU A 250 27.70 -16.11 17.44
CA GLU A 250 26.95 -16.48 18.64
C GLU A 250 25.75 -17.40 18.33
N LEU A 251 25.48 -17.66 17.05
CA LEU A 251 24.42 -18.59 16.67
C LEU A 251 24.75 -20.01 17.17
N PRO A 252 23.81 -20.70 17.83
CA PRO A 252 24.03 -22.06 18.32
C PRO A 252 24.49 -22.96 17.17
N PRO A 253 25.55 -23.79 17.34
CA PRO A 253 25.98 -24.69 16.30
C PRO A 253 24.86 -25.70 15.99
N ILE A 254 24.58 -25.93 14.71
CA ILE A 254 23.68 -27.00 14.27
C ILE A 254 24.42 -28.33 14.50
N ALA A 255 24.30 -28.93 15.68
CA ALA A 255 24.65 -30.33 15.90
C ALA A 255 23.80 -31.23 14.95
N PRO A 256 24.27 -32.43 14.56
CA PRO A 256 24.07 -32.99 13.21
C PRO A 256 22.62 -33.42 12.96
N LEU A 257 21.79 -32.51 12.45
CA LEU A 257 20.38 -32.77 12.08
C LEU A 257 20.01 -32.25 10.69
N LEU A 258 20.97 -31.85 9.87
CA LEU A 258 20.75 -31.58 8.45
C LEU A 258 21.55 -32.58 7.62
N PRO A 259 20.93 -33.31 6.67
CA PRO A 259 21.67 -34.15 5.73
C PRO A 259 22.61 -33.30 4.87
N ASP A 260 23.83 -33.80 4.64
CA ASP A 260 24.84 -33.17 3.80
C ASP A 260 24.33 -33.03 2.36
N VAL A 261 24.45 -31.82 1.81
CA VAL A 261 23.92 -31.43 0.49
C VAL A 261 24.89 -31.81 -0.65
N ASP A 262 26.08 -32.32 -0.31
CA ASP A 262 27.09 -32.75 -1.29
C ASP A 262 26.66 -34.01 -2.10
N ALA A 263 25.47 -34.56 -1.85
CA ALA A 263 24.89 -35.66 -2.62
C ALA A 263 23.99 -35.22 -3.79
N ILE A 264 23.83 -33.91 -4.06
CA ILE A 264 22.93 -33.41 -5.12
C ILE A 264 23.66 -33.08 -6.44
N ASP A 265 25.00 -33.12 -6.47
CA ASP A 265 25.78 -32.87 -7.70
C ASP A 265 25.94 -34.11 -8.63
N GLU A 266 25.17 -35.19 -8.45
CA GLU A 266 25.18 -36.38 -9.34
C GLU A 266 23.82 -36.75 -9.98
N LEU A 267 22.93 -35.79 -10.24
CA LEU A 267 21.73 -36.03 -11.06
C LEU A 267 21.59 -35.07 -12.25
#